data_AF-A0A6C2UIM4-F1
#
_entry.id   AF-A0A6C2UIM4-F1
#
_cell.length_a   1.000
_cell.length_b   1.000
_cell.length_c   1.000
_cell.angle_alpha   90.00
_cell.angle_beta   90.00
_cell.angle_gamma   90.00
#
_symmetry.space_group_name_H-M   'P 1'
#
loop_
_entity.id
_entity.type
_entity.pdbx_description
1 polymer ?
#
loop_
_entity_poly.entity_id
_entity_poly.type
_entity_poly.pdbx_seq_one_letter_code
_entity_poly.pdbx_strand_id
1 'polypeptide(L)'
;MQSGKVPMFKMKPQRGTLWLAVIIFLLGLAFFYDGRSDPGDVPARNRADLVFAVSIVVAGVLVIISTARMWFGHLWHDRYGRRR
;
A
#
# COMPACT_ATOMS: atom_id res chain seq x y z
N MET A 1 -26.73 34.96 3.16
CA MET A 1 -26.64 33.51 2.87
C MET A 1 -25.23 33.04 3.21
N GLN A 2 -25.02 32.54 4.43
CA GLN A 2 -23.73 31.96 4.82
C GLN A 2 -23.69 30.53 4.25
N SER A 3 -22.92 30.34 3.18
CA SER A 3 -22.62 29.03 2.61
C SER A 3 -21.92 28.17 3.67
N GLY A 4 -22.64 27.20 4.24
CA GLY A 4 -22.10 26.23 5.17
C GLY A 4 -21.02 25.40 4.49
N LYS A 5 -19.74 25.77 4.70
CA LYS A 5 -18.61 24.95 4.28
C LYS A 5 -18.58 23.72 5.19
N VAL A 6 -19.18 22.63 4.73
CA VAL A 6 -18.98 21.32 5.35
C VAL A 6 -17.47 21.05 5.34
N PRO A 7 -16.81 20.86 6.51
CA PRO A 7 -15.39 20.57 6.54
C PRO A 7 -15.16 19.23 5.86
N MET A 8 -14.69 19.27 4.61
CA MET A 8 -14.25 18.08 3.88
C MET A 8 -12.91 17.66 4.48
N PHE A 9 -12.97 16.83 5.53
CA PHE A 9 -11.77 16.25 6.13
C PHE A 9 -11.05 15.42 5.06
N LYS A 10 -9.94 15.96 4.53
CA LYS A 10 -9.09 15.28 3.57
C LYS A 10 -8.37 14.14 4.25
N MET A 11 -9.05 13.02 4.26
CA MET A 11 -8.56 11.68 4.55
C MET A 11 -7.36 11.39 3.64
N LYS A 12 -6.13 11.62 4.13
CA LYS A 12 -4.89 11.32 3.40
C LYS A 12 -4.25 10.08 4.02
N PRO A 13 -4.00 9.01 3.23
CA PRO A 13 -3.29 7.84 3.72
C PRO A 13 -1.88 8.23 4.17
N GLN A 14 -1.31 7.44 5.10
CA GLN A 14 0.09 7.62 5.50
C GLN A 14 0.98 7.35 4.29
N ARG A 15 1.52 8.44 3.72
CA ARG A 15 2.31 8.42 2.50
C ARG A 15 3.50 7.47 2.60
N GLY A 16 4.16 7.39 3.76
CA GLY A 16 5.33 6.53 3.96
C GLY A 16 5.03 5.05 3.73
N THR A 17 4.00 4.49 4.37
CA THR A 17 3.62 3.07 4.23
C THR A 17 3.14 2.75 2.82
N LEU A 18 2.45 3.71 2.19
CA LEU A 18 1.95 3.56 0.82
C LEU A 18 3.09 3.57 -0.20
N TRP A 19 4.06 4.47 -0.05
CA TRP A 19 5.28 4.47 -0.86
C TRP A 19 6.10 3.19 -0.68
N LEU A 20 6.22 2.68 0.55
CA LEU A 20 6.89 1.42 0.82
C LEU A 20 6.23 0.25 0.07
N ALA A 21 4.90 0.16 0.09
CA ALA A 21 4.15 -0.86 -0.64
C ALA A 21 4.39 -0.78 -2.15
N VAL A 22 4.41 0.44 -2.71
CA VAL A 22 4.71 0.67 -4.13
C VAL A 22 6.12 0.22 -4.47
N ILE A 23 7.12 0.57 -3.67
CA ILE A 23 8.52 0.18 -3.91
C ILE A 23 8.67 -1.35 -3.90
N ILE A 24 8.09 -2.03 -2.90
CA ILE A 24 8.16 -3.49 -2.79
C ILE A 24 7.48 -4.16 -3.99
N PHE A 25 6.34 -3.62 -4.43
CA PHE A 25 5.65 -4.13 -5.61
C PHE A 25 6.47 -3.94 -6.90
N LEU A 26 7.07 -2.76 -7.09
CA LEU A 26 7.91 -2.47 -8.26
C LEU A 26 9.16 -3.35 -8.30
N LEU A 27 9.78 -3.60 -7.14
CA LEU A 27 10.91 -4.52 -7.05
C LEU A 27 10.49 -5.94 -7.47
N GLY A 28 9.38 -6.45 -6.93
CA GLY A 28 8.86 -7.76 -7.33
C GLY A 28 8.58 -7.84 -8.82
N LEU A 29 8.00 -6.78 -9.40
CA LEU A 29 7.72 -6.70 -10.83
C LEU A 29 9.01 -6.69 -11.67
N ALA A 30 10.05 -5.99 -11.22
CA ALA A 30 11.34 -5.96 -11.90
C ALA A 30 11.98 -7.36 -11.92
N PHE A 31 12.00 -8.06 -10.79
CA PHE A 31 12.50 -9.44 -10.70
C PHE A 31 11.68 -10.40 -11.57
N PHE A 32 10.38 -10.19 -11.67
CA PHE A 32 9.50 -10.97 -12.53
C PHE A 32 9.80 -10.81 -14.02
N TYR A 33 10.04 -9.58 -14.47
CA TYR A 33 10.45 -9.31 -15.85
C TYR A 33 11.82 -9.92 -16.14
N ASP A 34 12.78 -9.71 -15.23
CA ASP A 34 14.15 -10.23 -15.37
C ASP A 34 14.16 -11.75 -15.50
N GLY A 35 13.50 -12.47 -14.59
CA GLY A 35 13.41 -13.94 -14.61
C GLY A 35 12.62 -14.53 -15.78
N ARG A 36 11.97 -13.72 -16.60
CA ARG A 36 11.30 -14.15 -17.85
C ARG A 36 12.06 -13.75 -19.11
N SER A 37 13.14 -12.98 -18.99
CA SER A 37 13.98 -12.58 -20.13
C SER A 37 14.69 -13.78 -20.76
N ASP A 38 15.03 -14.80 -19.96
CA ASP A 38 15.63 -16.04 -20.44
C ASP A 38 14.63 -17.21 -20.42
N PRO A 39 13.97 -17.52 -21.55
CA PRO A 39 12.94 -18.57 -21.61
C PRO A 39 13.48 -20.00 -21.42
N GLY A 40 14.80 -20.20 -21.47
CA GLY A 40 15.46 -21.50 -21.27
C GLY A 40 15.71 -21.87 -19.79
N ASP A 41 15.70 -20.91 -18.87
CA ASP A 41 16.00 -21.13 -17.45
C ASP A 41 14.70 -21.26 -16.63
N VAL A 42 14.09 -22.45 -16.69
CA VAL A 42 12.87 -22.79 -15.93
C VAL A 42 13.06 -22.60 -14.41
N PRO A 43 14.20 -22.97 -13.78
CA PRO A 43 14.47 -22.66 -12.38
C PRO A 43 14.45 -21.17 -12.04
N ALA A 44 15.07 -20.31 -12.86
CA ALA A 44 15.08 -18.87 -12.63
C ALA A 44 13.67 -18.27 -12.71
N ARG A 45 12.88 -18.70 -13.70
CA ARG A 45 11.49 -18.26 -13.87
C ARG A 45 10.60 -18.63 -12.68
N ASN A 46 10.72 -19.85 -12.16
CA ASN A 46 9.94 -20.28 -11.00
C ASN A 46 10.29 -19.49 -9.74
N ARG A 47 11.58 -19.15 -9.54
CA ARG A 47 12.02 -18.30 -8.43
C ARG A 47 11.48 -16.88 -8.57
N ALA A 48 11.51 -16.31 -9.77
CA ALA A 48 10.97 -14.99 -10.06
C ALA A 48 9.45 -14.93 -9.85
N ASP A 49 8.70 -15.94 -10.29
CA ASP A 49 7.26 -16.05 -10.06
C ASP A 49 6.94 -16.14 -8.55
N LEU A 50 7.72 -16.90 -7.77
CA LEU A 50 7.59 -16.97 -6.31
C LEU A 50 7.91 -15.64 -5.62
N VAL A 51 9.01 -14.98 -5.99
CA VAL A 51 9.38 -13.67 -5.45
C VAL A 51 8.28 -12.64 -5.73
N PHE A 52 7.75 -12.62 -6.95
CA PHE A 52 6.65 -11.73 -7.32
C PHE A 52 5.39 -12.01 -6.52
N ALA A 53 5.01 -13.27 -6.34
CA ALA A 53 3.86 -13.65 -5.53
C ALA A 53 4.00 -13.16 -4.07
N VAL A 54 5.19 -13.34 -3.47
CA VAL A 54 5.49 -12.84 -2.12
C VAL A 54 5.41 -11.31 -2.08
N SER A 55 5.98 -10.61 -3.06
CA SER A 55 5.92 -9.15 -3.14
C SER A 55 4.48 -8.63 -3.22
N ILE A 56 3.59 -9.29 -3.98
CA ILE A 56 2.17 -8.95 -4.04
C ILE A 56 1.50 -9.08 -2.66
N VAL A 57 1.73 -10.21 -1.97
CA VAL A 57 1.15 -10.45 -0.65
C VAL A 57 1.62 -9.38 0.34
N VAL A 58 2.93 -9.10 0.39
CA VAL A 58 3.50 -8.09 1.30
C VAL A 58 2.97 -6.69 0.98
N ALA A 59 2.92 -6.30 -0.30
CA ALA A 59 2.38 -5.02 -0.72
C ALA A 59 0.89 -4.88 -0.36
N GLY A 60 0.09 -5.94 -0.58
CA GLY A 60 -1.31 -5.98 -0.20
C GLY A 60 -1.51 -5.78 1.31
N VAL A 61 -0.74 -6.48 2.14
CA VAL A 61 -0.78 -6.31 3.60
C VAL A 61 -0.43 -4.88 4.01
N LEU A 62 0.60 -4.27 3.42
CA LEU A 62 0.99 -2.90 3.70
C LEU A 62 -0.09 -1.87 3.32
N VAL A 63 -0.78 -2.09 2.18
CA VAL A 63 -1.92 -1.27 1.76
C VAL A 63 -3.07 -1.40 2.76
N ILE A 64 -3.38 -2.61 3.21
CA ILE A 64 -4.41 -2.86 4.24
C ILE A 64 -4.04 -2.13 5.54
N ILE A 65 -2.79 -2.24 6.00
CA ILE A 65 -2.33 -1.56 7.23
C ILE A 65 -2.38 -0.04 7.07
N SER A 66 -1.96 0.49 5.93
CA SER A 66 -2.00 1.93 5.66
C SER A 66 -3.43 2.46 5.69
N THR A 67 -4.35 1.72 5.07
CA THR A 67 -5.79 2.02 5.05
C THR A 67 -6.39 1.88 6.45
N ALA A 68 -6.07 0.81 7.18
CA ALA A 68 -6.52 0.60 8.54
C ALA A 68 -6.05 1.73 9.47
N ARG A 69 -4.77 2.12 9.45
CA ARG A 69 -4.27 3.27 10.26
C ARG A 69 -5.02 4.56 9.95
N MET A 70 -5.37 4.78 8.69
CA MET A 70 -6.14 5.94 8.26
C MET A 70 -7.58 5.91 8.81
N TRP A 71 -8.24 4.76 8.73
CA TRP A 71 -9.60 4.57 9.26
C TRP A 71 -9.63 4.63 10.79
N PHE A 72 -8.72 3.94 11.48
CA PHE A 72 -8.61 3.97 12.94
C PHE A 72 -8.25 5.38 13.44
N GLY A 73 -7.30 6.06 12.78
CA GLY A 73 -6.95 7.44 13.09
C GLY A 73 -8.14 8.39 12.98
N HIS A 74 -8.98 8.22 11.96
CA HIS A 74 -10.18 9.04 11.81
C HIS A 74 -11.27 8.68 12.83
N LEU A 75 -11.60 7.40 13.00
CA LEU A 75 -12.70 6.94 13.85
C LEU A 75 -12.44 7.16 15.36
N TRP A 76 -11.18 7.12 15.80
CA TRP A 76 -10.83 7.31 17.21
C TRP A 76 -10.44 8.75 17.56
N HIS A 77 -9.81 9.53 16.66
CA HIS A 77 -9.40 10.90 17.00
C HIS A 77 -10.60 11.85 17.14
N ASP A 78 -11.68 11.63 16.37
CA ASP A 78 -12.93 12.40 16.51
C ASP A 78 -13.68 12.15 17.82
N ARG A 79 -13.36 11.08 18.56
CA ARG A 79 -13.93 10.84 19.90
C ARG A 79 -13.26 11.63 21.01
N TYR A 80 -12.00 12.04 20.85
CA TYR A 80 -11.24 12.73 21.90
C TYR A 80 -11.10 14.24 21.69
N GLY A 81 -11.50 14.76 20.52
CA GLY A 81 -11.40 16.19 20.19
C GLY A 81 -12.47 17.12 20.79
N ARG A 82 -13.49 16.59 21.48
CA ARG A 82 -14.58 17.39 22.10
C ARG A 82 -14.43 17.57 23.62
N ARG A 83 -13.20 17.76 24.10
CA ARG A 83 -12.91 18.26 25.45
C ARG A 83 -11.70 19.20 25.42
N ARG A 84 -11.87 20.41 24.91
CA ARG A 84 -11.22 21.64 25.41
C ARG A 84 -12.05 22.84 24.97
#